data_AF-A0A2D5CSG5-F1
#
_entry.id   AF-A0A2D5CSG5-F1
#
_cell.length_a   1.000
_cell.length_b   1.000
_cell.length_c   1.000
_cell.angle_alpha   90.00
_cell.angle_beta   90.00
_cell.angle_gamma   90.00
#
_symmetry.space_group_name_H-M   'P 1'
#
loop_
_entity.id
_entity.type
_entity.pdbx_description
1 polymer ?
#
loop_
_entity_poly.entity_id
_entity_poly.type
_entity_poly.pdbx_seq_one_letter_code
_entity_poly.pdbx_strand_id
1 'polypeptide(L)' 'MTFSIVGRCARTGMFGVAITTSSICVGSRCPHVRAGVGAVATQNITDPHLATLVLDAMAVGQDASGAIASVVKNRENI' A
#
# COMPACT_ATOMS: atom_id res chain seq x y z
N MET A 1 17.37 -5.07 -1.86
CA MET A 1 16.52 -5.89 -0.96
C MET A 1 15.61 -4.96 -0.18
N THR A 2 14.33 -5.30 -0.02
CA THR A 2 13.32 -4.45 0.65
C THR A 2 12.39 -5.31 1.49
N PHE A 3 12.08 -4.85 2.71
CA PHE A 3 11.10 -5.45 3.60
C PHE A 3 10.11 -4.37 4.04
N SER A 4 8.82 -4.68 4.06
CA SER A 4 7.77 -3.77 4.53
C SER A 4 6.73 -4.51 5.37
N ILE A 5 6.16 -3.83 6.36
CA ILE A 5 5.05 -4.33 7.17
C ILE A 5 3.96 -3.27 7.31
N VAL A 6 2.71 -3.69 7.16
CA VAL A 6 1.52 -2.88 7.46
C VAL A 6 0.97 -3.32 8.81
N GLY A 7 0.65 -2.36 9.68
CA GLY A 7 0.04 -2.61 10.98
C GLY A 7 -1.23 -1.81 11.18
N ARG A 8 -2.20 -2.39 11.91
CA ARG A 8 -3.39 -1.71 12.42
C ARG A 8 -3.33 -1.66 13.94
N CYS A 9 -3.46 -0.47 14.52
CA CYS A 9 -3.60 -0.32 15.97
C CYS A 9 -5.02 -0.68 16.39
N ALA A 10 -5.20 -1.77 17.16
CA ALA A 10 -6.52 -2.20 17.61
C ALA A 10 -7.24 -1.17 18.51
N ARG A 11 -6.48 -0.34 19.24
CA ARG A 11 -7.02 0.67 20.17
C ARG A 11 -7.59 1.90 19.46
N THR A 12 -6.92 2.36 18.40
CA THR A 12 -7.26 3.62 17.72
C THR A 12 -7.83 3.42 16.32
N GLY A 13 -7.72 2.20 15.78
CA GLY A 13 -8.06 1.91 14.39
C GLY A 13 -7.07 2.47 13.36
N MET A 14 -6.02 3.18 13.78
CA MET A 14 -5.03 3.78 12.87
C MET A 14 -4.18 2.70 12.17
N PHE A 15 -3.82 2.98 10.91
CA PHE A 15 -2.90 2.15 10.13
C PHE A 15 -1.53 2.83 10.01
N GLY A 16 -0.49 2.02 9.90
CA GLY A 16 0.88 2.47 9.68
C GLY A 16 1.67 1.50 8.81
N VAL A 17 2.75 1.99 8.22
CA VAL A 17 3.69 1.19 7.42
C VAL A 17 5.10 1.42 7.95
N ALA A 18 5.84 0.33 8.18
CA ALA A 18 7.29 0.38 8.37
C ALA A 18 7.97 -0.31 7.18
N ILE A 19 9.07 0.26 6.69
CA ILE A 19 9.81 -0.23 5.53
C ILE A 19 11.31 -0.05 5.72
N THR A 20 12.10 -1.03 5.30
CA THR A 20 13.56 -0.96 5.24
C THR A 20 14.04 -1.50 3.89
N THR A 21 15.14 -0.95 3.39
CA THR A 21 15.65 -1.28 2.06
C THR A 21 17.14 -0.98 1.95
N SER A 22 17.79 -1.55 0.94
CA SER A 22 19.12 -1.12 0.48
C SER A 22 19.07 0.01 -0.56
N SER A 23 17.88 0.45 -1.00
CA SER A 23 17.68 1.50 -2.02
C SER A 23 17.38 2.88 -1.40
N ILE A 24 17.62 3.94 -2.15
CA ILE A 24 17.44 5.32 -1.65
C ILE A 24 15.95 5.72 -1.70
N CYS A 25 15.50 6.50 -0.72
CA CYS A 25 14.21 7.21 -0.71
C CYS A 25 12.93 6.36 -0.80
N VAL A 26 12.92 5.09 -0.39
CA VAL A 26 11.67 4.30 -0.38
C VAL A 26 10.59 4.87 0.54
N GLY A 27 10.97 5.56 1.63
CA GLY A 27 10.03 6.18 2.55
C GLY A 27 9.10 7.21 1.89
N SER A 28 9.52 7.80 0.76
CA SER A 28 8.71 8.77 0.00
C SER A 28 7.81 8.12 -1.08
N ARG A 29 8.08 6.87 -1.48
CA ARG A 29 7.49 6.26 -2.68
C ARG A 29 6.67 5.01 -2.44
N CYS A 30 6.98 4.29 -1.37
CA CYS A 30 6.46 2.95 -1.12
C CYS A 30 5.36 2.93 -0.05
N PRO A 31 5.53 3.55 1.14
CA PRO A 31 4.50 3.52 2.16
C PRO A 31 3.42 4.57 1.90
N HIS A 32 2.16 4.13 1.86
CA HIS A 32 1.00 4.99 1.78
C HIS A 32 0.03 4.66 2.90
N VAL A 33 -0.53 5.69 3.53
CA VAL A 33 -1.56 5.57 4.57
C VAL A 33 -2.66 6.58 4.29
N ARG A 34 -3.91 6.19 4.53
CA ARG A 34 -5.06 7.08 4.46
C ARG A 34 -5.96 6.82 5.66
N ALA A 35 -6.18 7.87 6.45
CA ALA A 35 -6.99 7.79 7.68
C ALA A 35 -8.40 7.27 7.37
N GLY A 36 -8.89 6.35 8.20
CA GLY A 36 -10.20 5.71 8.04
C GLY A 36 -10.31 4.71 6.88
N VAL A 37 -9.29 4.57 6.02
CA VAL A 37 -9.32 3.69 4.86
C VAL A 37 -8.35 2.52 5.01
N GLY A 38 -7.06 2.79 5.17
CA GLY A 38 -6.06 1.72 5.23
C GLY A 38 -4.64 2.17 4.97
N ALA A 39 -3.78 1.19 4.69
CA ALA A 39 -2.38 1.39 4.37
C ALA A 39 -1.92 0.39 3.32
N VAL A 40 -1.04 0.84 2.42
CA VAL A 40 -0.54 0.07 1.28
C VAL A 40 0.96 0.30 1.15
N ALA A 41 1.70 -0.75 0.83
CA ALA A 41 3.12 -0.67 0.50
C ALA A 41 3.36 -1.18 -0.93
N THR A 42 3.84 -0.31 -1.82
CA THR A 42 4.31 -0.69 -3.16
C THR A 42 5.82 -0.97 -3.11
N GLN A 43 6.31 -1.98 -3.83
CA GLN A 43 7.71 -2.44 -3.70
C GLN A 43 8.26 -3.05 -5.00
N ASN A 44 9.56 -3.39 -5.00
CA ASN A 44 10.39 -3.72 -6.16
C ASN A 44 10.72 -2.50 -7.05
N ILE A 45 10.15 -2.42 -8.26
CA ILE A 45 10.12 -1.20 -9.08
C ILE A 45 8.77 -0.55 -8.80
N THR A 46 8.78 0.51 -7.99
CA THR A 46 7.54 1.09 -7.50
C THR A 46 6.92 2.05 -8.51
N ASP A 47 5.63 1.82 -8.80
CA ASP A 47 4.72 2.85 -9.28
C ASP A 47 3.88 3.35 -8.09
N PRO A 48 4.14 4.56 -7.56
CA PRO A 48 3.42 5.10 -6.41
C PRO A 48 1.91 5.30 -6.67
N HIS A 49 1.47 5.36 -7.92
CA HIS A 49 0.04 5.52 -8.23
C HIS A 49 -0.78 4.30 -7.83
N LEU A 50 -0.19 3.10 -7.85
CA LEU A 50 -0.88 1.85 -7.49
C LEU A 50 -1.44 1.91 -6.07
N ALA A 51 -0.69 2.47 -5.12
CA ALA A 51 -1.15 2.59 -3.74
C ALA A 51 -2.37 3.51 -3.62
N THR A 52 -2.40 4.60 -4.38
CA THR A 52 -3.54 5.52 -4.41
C THR A 52 -4.78 4.82 -4.96
N LEU A 53 -4.64 4.07 -6.07
CA LEU A 53 -5.73 3.30 -6.67
C LEU A 53 -6.27 2.21 -5.73
N VAL A 54 -5.40 1.49 -5.03
CA VAL A 54 -5.81 0.48 -4.03
C VAL A 54 -6.55 1.15 -2.88
N LEU A 55 -6.05 2.28 -2.37
CA LEU A 55 -6.72 3.03 -1.31
C LEU A 55 -8.07 3.61 -1.76
N ASP A 56 -8.21 4.03 -3.02
CA ASP A 56 -9.48 4.49 -3.59
C ASP A 56 -10.50 3.35 -3.69
N ALA A 57 -10.06 2.18 -4.15
CA ALA A 57 -10.89 0.97 -4.20
C ALA A 57 -11.34 0.52 -2.81
N MET A 58 -10.44 0.57 -1.81
CA MET A 58 -10.79 0.30 -0.42
C MET A 58 -11.76 1.35 0.15
N ALA A 59 -11.60 2.61 -0.21
CA ALA A 59 -12.46 3.70 0.27
C ALA A 59 -13.92 3.53 -0.19
N VAL A 60 -14.17 2.87 -1.33
CA VAL A 60 -15.52 2.54 -1.82
C VAL A 60 -16.04 1.17 -1.36
N GLY A 61 -15.34 0.53 -0.40
CA GLY A 61 -15.82 -0.67 0.30
C GLY A 61 -15.26 -1.99 -0.20
N GLN A 62 -14.26 -2.01 -1.09
CA GLN A 62 -13.55 -3.25 -1.37
C GLN A 62 -12.66 -3.64 -0.19
N ASP A 63 -12.55 -4.94 0.08
CA ASP A 63 -11.51 -5.44 0.97
C ASP A 63 -10.12 -5.29 0.34
N ALA A 64 -9.06 -5.43 1.14
CA ALA A 64 -7.70 -5.19 0.67
C ALA A 64 -7.29 -6.13 -0.48
N SER A 65 -7.70 -7.41 -0.41
CA SER A 65 -7.37 -8.41 -1.43
C SER A 65 -8.06 -8.10 -2.75
N GLY A 66 -9.35 -7.75 -2.72
CA GLY A 66 -10.14 -7.36 -3.88
C GLY A 66 -9.66 -6.06 -4.52
N ALA A 67 -9.29 -5.08 -3.70
CA ALA A 67 -8.68 -3.82 -4.15
C ALA A 67 -7.34 -4.05 -4.87
N ILE A 68 -6.47 -4.89 -4.31
CA ILE A 68 -5.22 -5.26 -4.98
C ILE A 68 -5.52 -6.00 -6.29
N ALA A 69 -6.37 -7.02 -6.26
CA ALA A 69 -6.71 -7.82 -7.43
C ALA A 69 -7.29 -6.96 -8.58
N SER A 70 -8.16 -6.00 -8.26
CA SER A 70 -8.75 -5.10 -9.25
C SER A 70 -7.71 -4.14 -9.86
N VAL A 71 -6.78 -3.65 -9.04
CA VAL A 71 -5.71 -2.74 -9.49
C VAL A 71 -4.62 -3.46 -10.27
N VAL A 72 -4.25 -4.71 -9.97
CA VAL A 72 -3.21 -5.42 -10.74
C VAL A 72 -3.76 -6.05 -12.02
N LYS A 73 -5.09 -6.20 -12.15
CA LYS A 73 -5.73 -6.79 -13.32
C LYS A 73 -5.30 -6.06 -14.61
N ASN A 74 -4.93 -6.85 -15.62
CA ASN A 74 -4.50 -6.39 -16.95
C ASN A 74 -3.24 -5.50 -16.95
N ARG A 75 -2.38 -5.58 -15.93
CA ARG A 75 -1.07 -4.92 -15.90
C ARG A 75 0.01 -5.99 -15.93
N GLU A 76 0.55 -6.30 -17.11
CA GLU A 76 1.49 -7.41 -17.34
C GLU A 76 2.76 -7.38 -16.48
N ASN A 77 3.16 -6.19 -16.01
CA ASN A 77 4.42 -5.97 -15.31
C ASN A 77 4.24 -5.56 -13.84
N ILE A 78 3.05 -5.80 -13.28
CA ILE A 78 2.73 -5.64 -11.85
C ILE A 78 2.49 -7.02 -11.26
#